data_AF-A0A183IQT6-F1
#
_entry.id   AF-A0A183IQT6-F1
#
_cell.length_a   1.000
_cell.length_b   1.000
_cell.length_c   1.000
_cell.angle_alpha   90.00
_cell.angle_beta   90.00
_cell.angle_gamma   90.00
#
_symmetry.space_group_name_H-M   'P 1'
#
loop_
_entity.id
_entity.type
_entity.pdbx_description
1 polymer ?
#
loop_
_entity_poly.entity_id
_entity_poly.type
_entity_poly.pdbx_seq_one_letter_code
_entity_poly.pdbx_strand_id
1 'polypeptide(L)'
;MQPFPILFFALCSSFVLFQAETRPNTGKREPIVKKNELFEKFYRAQNIVPDNQWEDFLSALRRDLPHTFRLVGCKRTAAELLHILKKDYFPSLQDVYVDEENVQPPSEISWYPNGFGLKMKLSRQVIRKHEGLKRLHQFLVSETELVSSDNFGLID
;
A
#
# COMPACT_ATOMS: atom_id res chain seq x y z
N MET A 1 -44.78 -16.12 49.32
CA MET A 1 -43.41 -16.57 49.64
C MET A 1 -43.11 -17.75 48.71
N GLN A 2 -42.47 -17.49 47.59
CA GLN A 2 -42.15 -18.44 46.51
C GLN A 2 -40.67 -18.22 46.18
N PRO A 3 -39.82 -19.26 46.15
CA PRO A 3 -38.40 -19.08 45.89
C PRO A 3 -38.07 -19.06 44.39
N PHE A 4 -37.25 -18.06 44.05
CA PHE A 4 -36.35 -17.81 42.90
C PHE A 4 -36.35 -18.74 41.66
N PRO A 5 -36.43 -18.14 40.45
CA PRO A 5 -36.01 -18.76 39.20
C PRO A 5 -34.52 -18.50 38.89
N ILE A 6 -33.78 -19.54 38.50
CA ILE A 6 -32.43 -19.43 37.92
C ILE A 6 -32.57 -19.53 36.39
N LEU A 7 -32.37 -18.37 35.75
CA LEU A 7 -31.69 -18.15 34.46
C LEU A 7 -31.89 -19.17 33.33
N PHE A 8 -32.75 -18.79 32.36
CA PHE A 8 -32.48 -18.98 30.94
C PHE A 8 -33.04 -17.75 30.18
N PHE A 9 -32.34 -16.62 30.26
CA PHE A 9 -32.59 -15.50 29.35
C PHE A 9 -31.88 -15.78 28.04
N ALA A 10 -32.61 -16.43 27.13
CA ALA A 10 -32.36 -16.33 25.70
C ALA A 10 -32.64 -14.89 25.27
N LEU A 11 -31.59 -14.12 24.98
CA LEU A 11 -31.64 -12.92 24.14
C LEU A 11 -30.22 -12.68 23.56
N CYS A 12 -29.74 -13.64 22.77
CA CYS A 12 -28.71 -13.36 21.77
C CYS A 12 -29.40 -12.65 20.60
N SER A 13 -29.64 -11.35 20.74
CA SER A 13 -30.11 -10.52 19.63
C SER A 13 -29.40 -9.17 19.69
N SER A 14 -28.17 -9.18 19.19
CA SER A 14 -27.56 -8.08 18.47
C SER A 14 -26.36 -8.66 17.71
N PHE A 15 -26.66 -9.65 16.87
CA PHE A 15 -25.83 -9.96 15.72
C PHE A 15 -25.94 -8.74 14.81
N VAL A 16 -25.05 -7.76 15.02
CA VAL A 16 -24.85 -6.66 14.09
C VAL A 16 -24.33 -7.32 12.82
N LEU A 17 -25.28 -7.64 11.94
CA LEU A 17 -25.05 -8.05 10.58
C LEU A 17 -24.38 -6.86 9.89
N PHE A 18 -23.05 -6.81 9.96
CA PHE A 18 -22.25 -5.95 9.10
C PHE A 18 -22.45 -6.46 7.68
N GLN A 19 -23.52 -5.99 7.04
CA GLN A 19 -23.76 -6.21 5.62
C GLN A 19 -22.64 -5.46 4.88
N ALA A 20 -21.56 -6.18 4.59
CA ALA A 20 -20.63 -5.79 3.56
C ALA A 20 -21.38 -5.88 2.23
N GLU A 21 -21.96 -4.76 1.81
CA GLU A 21 -22.59 -4.62 0.50
C GLU A 21 -21.55 -4.96 -0.59
N THR A 22 -21.73 -6.09 -1.26
CA THR A 22 -20.89 -6.50 -2.38
C THR A 22 -21.23 -5.63 -3.58
N ARG A 23 -20.46 -4.54 -3.75
CA ARG A 23 -20.62 -3.63 -4.89
C ARG A 23 -20.52 -4.42 -6.22
N PRO A 24 -21.49 -4.30 -7.14
CA PRO A 24 -21.41 -4.94 -8.44
C PRO A 24 -20.18 -4.42 -9.21
N ASN A 25 -19.47 -5.34 -9.88
CA ASN A 25 -18.26 -5.07 -10.64
C ASN A 25 -18.61 -4.43 -12.00
N THR A 26 -19.02 -3.16 -11.98
CA THR A 26 -18.97 -2.32 -13.17
C THR A 26 -17.54 -1.80 -13.31
N GLY A 27 -16.90 -2.07 -14.45
CA GLY A 27 -15.45 -1.89 -14.70
C GLY A 27 -14.87 -0.47 -14.57
N LYS A 28 -15.61 0.49 -14.01
CA LYS A 28 -15.12 1.80 -13.59
C LYS A 28 -15.40 1.98 -12.09
N ARG A 29 -14.32 2.03 -11.30
CA ARG A 29 -14.41 2.40 -9.88
C ARG A 29 -14.50 3.92 -9.80
N GLU A 30 -15.65 4.42 -9.36
CA GLU A 30 -15.82 5.84 -9.01
C GLU A 30 -14.78 6.28 -7.97
N PRO A 31 -14.34 7.55 -7.98
CA PRO A 31 -13.39 8.06 -7.01
C PRO A 31 -13.94 7.88 -5.59
N ILE A 32 -13.15 7.21 -4.74
CA ILE A 32 -13.55 6.93 -3.35
C ILE A 32 -13.49 8.23 -2.56
N VAL A 33 -14.63 8.65 -1.99
CA VAL A 33 -14.70 9.80 -1.09
C VAL A 33 -13.97 9.45 0.22
N LYS A 34 -12.80 10.07 0.46
CA LYS A 34 -11.97 9.84 1.66
C LYS A 34 -12.43 10.65 2.88
N LYS A 35 -13.75 10.69 3.14
CA LYS A 35 -14.36 11.37 4.30
C LYS A 35 -15.37 10.45 4.97
N ASN A 36 -15.28 10.34 6.30
CA ASN A 36 -16.22 9.56 7.11
C ASN A 36 -16.37 10.21 8.50
N GLU A 37 -17.56 10.74 8.78
CA GLU A 37 -17.84 11.45 10.03
C GLU A 37 -17.81 10.54 11.26
N LEU A 38 -18.23 9.28 11.13
CA LEU A 38 -18.22 8.32 12.23
C LEU A 38 -16.78 7.96 12.62
N PHE A 39 -15.91 7.83 11.62
CA PHE A 39 -14.48 7.61 11.84
C PHE A 39 -13.85 8.78 12.61
N GLU A 40 -14.10 10.01 12.16
CA GLU A 40 -13.51 11.20 12.80
C GLU A 40 -13.98 11.37 14.24
N LYS A 41 -15.29 11.20 14.51
CA LYS A 41 -15.84 11.28 15.88
C LYS A 41 -15.25 10.20 16.79
N PHE A 42 -15.14 8.97 16.30
CA PHE A 42 -14.64 7.84 17.09
C PHE A 42 -13.17 8.03 17.50
N TYR A 43 -12.28 8.37 16.55
CA TYR A 43 -10.86 8.54 16.86
C TYR A 43 -10.56 9.84 17.62
N ARG A 44 -11.38 10.89 17.46
CA ARG A 44 -11.25 12.11 18.25
C ARG A 44 -11.62 11.89 19.71
N ALA A 45 -12.66 11.09 19.98
CA ALA A 45 -13.06 10.73 21.35
C ALA A 45 -12.00 9.92 22.12
N GLN A 46 -11.08 9.24 21.41
CA GLN A 46 -9.99 8.47 22.04
C GLN A 46 -8.84 9.35 22.54
N ASN A 47 -8.80 10.63 22.15
CA ASN A 47 -7.79 11.60 22.58
C ASN A 47 -6.34 11.13 22.36
N ILE A 48 -6.09 10.38 21.28
CA ILE A 48 -4.75 9.87 20.91
C ILE A 48 -3.91 10.98 20.27
N VAL A 49 -4.55 11.85 19.51
CA VAL A 49 -3.91 12.97 18.80
C VAL A 49 -4.41 14.28 19.40
N PRO A 50 -3.52 15.21 19.77
CA PRO A 50 -3.92 16.54 20.23
C PRO A 50 -4.80 17.27 19.20
N ASP A 51 -5.78 18.06 19.65
CA ASP A 51 -6.71 18.77 18.76
C ASP A 51 -6.01 19.68 17.74
N ASN A 52 -4.84 20.23 18.07
CA ASN A 52 -4.08 21.11 17.17
C ASN A 52 -3.40 20.38 15.99
N GLN A 53 -3.29 19.04 16.05
CA GLN A 53 -2.66 18.20 15.02
C GLN A 53 -3.67 17.31 14.30
N TRP A 54 -4.96 17.45 14.62
CA TRP A 54 -6.01 16.58 14.11
C TRP A 54 -6.13 16.68 12.58
N GLU A 55 -6.10 17.90 12.06
CA GLU A 55 -6.18 18.20 10.63
C GLU A 55 -4.96 17.65 9.87
N ASP A 56 -3.77 17.77 10.44
CA ASP A 56 -2.53 17.23 9.86
C ASP A 56 -2.55 15.69 9.83
N PHE A 57 -3.05 15.07 10.90
CA PHE A 57 -3.25 13.63 10.98
C PHE A 57 -4.22 13.13 9.90
N LEU A 58 -5.40 13.76 9.79
CA LEU A 58 -6.38 13.42 8.75
C LEU A 58 -5.84 13.68 7.34
N SER A 59 -5.08 14.75 7.15
CA SER A 59 -4.39 15.04 5.89
C SER A 59 -3.40 13.93 5.53
N ALA A 60 -2.63 13.43 6.50
CA ALA A 60 -1.71 12.33 6.31
C ALA A 60 -2.40 11.01 5.93
N LEU A 61 -3.53 10.68 6.56
CA LEU A 61 -4.32 9.49 6.23
C LEU A 61 -4.99 9.56 4.85
N ARG A 62 -5.36 10.77 4.41
CA ARG A 62 -5.99 10.99 3.10
C ARG A 62 -4.98 10.95 1.96
N ARG A 63 -3.69 11.21 2.22
CA ARG A 63 -2.61 11.17 1.23
C ARG A 63 -2.41 9.75 0.70
N ASP A 64 -2.09 9.63 -0.58
CA ASP A 64 -1.74 8.33 -1.15
C ASP A 64 -0.39 7.86 -0.61
N LEU A 65 -0.29 6.55 -0.37
CA LEU A 65 0.93 5.94 0.15
C LEU A 65 2.00 5.94 -0.95
N PRO A 66 3.25 6.35 -0.63
CA PRO A 66 4.36 6.20 -1.56
C PRO A 66 4.63 4.71 -1.81
N HIS A 67 5.02 4.36 -3.03
CA HIS A 67 5.37 3.00 -3.38
C HIS A 67 6.81 2.69 -2.97
N THR A 68 6.98 1.63 -2.20
CA THR A 68 8.29 1.04 -1.86
C THR A 68 8.43 -0.34 -2.47
N PHE A 69 9.62 -0.72 -2.91
CA PHE A 69 9.94 -2.09 -3.32
C PHE A 69 11.35 -2.47 -2.84
N ARG A 70 11.58 -3.78 -2.70
CA ARG A 70 12.85 -4.33 -2.23
C ARG A 70 13.38 -5.35 -3.23
N LEU A 71 14.68 -5.35 -3.45
CA LEU A 71 15.35 -6.41 -4.18
C LEU A 71 15.63 -7.57 -3.21
N VAL A 72 15.21 -8.78 -3.58
CA VAL A 72 15.35 -10.01 -2.79
C VAL A 72 16.03 -11.05 -3.67
N GLY A 73 16.89 -11.88 -3.08
CA GLY A 73 17.63 -12.94 -3.79
C GLY A 73 19.08 -13.03 -3.35
N CYS A 74 19.91 -13.73 -4.13
CA CYS A 74 21.36 -13.77 -3.92
C CYS A 74 21.94 -12.35 -4.00
N LYS A 75 22.94 -12.04 -3.15
CA LYS A 75 23.59 -10.71 -3.09
C LYS A 75 24.10 -10.26 -4.47
N ARG A 76 24.60 -11.18 -5.28
CA ARG A 76 25.11 -10.91 -6.63
C ARG A 76 23.98 -10.48 -7.56
N THR A 77 22.91 -11.28 -7.63
CA THR A 77 21.74 -11.00 -8.45
C THR A 77 21.07 -9.69 -8.06
N ALA A 78 20.90 -9.43 -6.75
CA ALA A 78 20.32 -8.18 -6.27
C ALA A 78 21.16 -6.95 -6.64
N ALA A 79 22.50 -7.07 -6.60
CA ALA A 79 23.40 -6.00 -7.02
C ALA A 79 23.34 -5.75 -8.55
N GLU A 80 23.25 -6.81 -9.35
CA GLU A 80 23.09 -6.73 -10.80
C GLU A 80 21.75 -6.08 -11.18
N LEU A 81 20.64 -6.47 -10.54
CA LEU A 81 19.33 -5.84 -10.73
C LEU A 81 19.36 -4.36 -10.34
N LEU A 82 20.01 -4.00 -9.22
CA LEU A 82 20.17 -2.61 -8.83
C LEU A 82 20.96 -1.81 -9.87
N HIS A 83 22.01 -2.41 -10.45
CA HIS A 83 22.81 -1.79 -11.50
C HIS A 83 21.97 -1.53 -12.76
N ILE A 84 21.20 -2.53 -13.22
CA ILE A 84 20.30 -2.42 -14.37
C ILE A 84 19.24 -1.33 -14.12
N LEU A 85 18.62 -1.31 -12.94
CA LEU A 85 17.63 -0.30 -12.56
C LEU A 85 18.20 1.12 -12.65
N LYS A 86 19.37 1.35 -12.05
CA LYS A 86 20.02 2.67 -12.04
C LYS A 86 20.47 3.13 -13.42
N LYS A 87 20.94 2.20 -14.25
CA LYS A 87 21.48 2.50 -15.58
C LYS A 87 20.40 2.70 -16.62
N ASP A 88 19.43 1.80 -16.68
CA ASP A 88 18.51 1.73 -17.81
C ASP A 88 17.13 2.34 -17.51
N TYR A 89 16.67 2.27 -16.25
CA TYR A 89 15.32 2.70 -15.87
C TYR A 89 15.30 4.07 -15.21
N PHE A 90 16.21 4.39 -14.29
CA PHE A 90 16.19 5.67 -13.58
C PHE A 90 16.32 6.90 -14.50
N PRO A 91 17.16 6.89 -15.55
CA PRO A 91 17.20 8.01 -16.49
C PRO A 91 15.89 8.17 -17.26
N SER A 92 15.24 7.06 -17.63
CA SER A 92 13.96 7.10 -18.36
C SER A 92 12.81 7.68 -17.54
N LEU A 93 12.94 7.77 -16.22
CA LEU A 93 11.94 8.37 -15.33
C LEU A 93 12.05 9.89 -15.25
N GLN A 94 13.20 10.48 -15.58
CA GLN A 94 13.41 11.93 -15.47
C GLN A 94 12.57 12.72 -16.47
N ASP A 95 12.19 12.11 -17.60
CA ASP A 95 11.35 12.74 -18.63
C ASP A 95 9.86 12.44 -18.45
N VAL A 96 9.46 11.78 -17.36
CA VAL A 96 8.07 11.39 -17.09
C VAL A 96 7.40 12.40 -16.18
N TYR A 97 6.23 12.90 -16.59
CA TYR A 97 5.40 13.80 -15.81
C TYR A 97 4.09 13.10 -15.41
N VAL A 98 3.74 13.18 -14.13
CA VAL A 98 2.49 12.68 -13.57
C VAL A 98 1.80 13.85 -12.88
N ASP A 99 0.57 14.17 -13.28
CA ASP A 99 -0.22 15.27 -12.70
C ASP A 99 0.56 16.61 -12.67
N GLU A 100 1.28 16.91 -13.76
CA GLU A 100 2.15 18.10 -13.94
C GLU A 100 3.40 18.15 -13.04
N GLU A 101 3.62 17.14 -12.19
CA GLU A 101 4.84 16.98 -11.39
C GLU A 101 5.83 16.03 -12.07
N ASN A 102 7.12 16.38 -12.04
CA ASN A 102 8.17 15.55 -12.59
C ASN A 102 8.46 14.33 -11.68
N VAL A 103 8.41 13.13 -12.26
CA VAL A 103 8.65 11.90 -11.53
C VAL A 103 10.11 11.82 -11.08
N GLN A 104 10.31 11.82 -9.77
CA GLN A 104 11.63 11.62 -9.20
C GLN A 104 12.03 10.14 -9.27
N PRO A 105 13.31 9.83 -9.56
CA PRO A 105 13.81 8.47 -9.54
C PRO A 105 13.68 7.86 -8.12
N PRO A 106 13.61 6.52 -8.00
CA PRO A 106 13.55 5.86 -6.70
C PRO A 106 14.75 6.22 -5.83
N SER A 107 14.46 6.62 -4.59
CA SER A 107 15.48 6.91 -3.57
C SER A 107 15.71 5.70 -2.67
N GLU A 108 16.94 5.53 -2.22
CA GLU A 108 17.29 4.45 -1.28
C GLU A 108 16.75 4.72 0.13
N ILE A 109 16.39 3.65 0.82
CA ILE A 109 15.95 3.68 2.21
C ILE A 109 17.18 3.49 3.10
N SER A 110 17.57 4.54 3.83
CA SER A 110 18.82 4.58 4.61
C SER A 110 18.99 3.47 5.64
N TRP A 111 17.90 2.99 6.24
CA TRP A 111 17.95 1.90 7.22
C TRP A 111 18.01 0.51 6.60
N TYR A 112 17.75 0.36 5.29
CA TYR A 112 17.74 -0.94 4.61
C TYR A 112 19.16 -1.26 4.10
N PRO A 113 19.71 -2.44 4.42
CA PRO A 113 21.10 -2.75 4.10
C PRO A 113 21.37 -2.82 2.59
N ASN A 114 22.59 -2.49 2.20
CA ASN A 114 23.12 -2.58 0.82
C ASN A 114 22.38 -1.74 -0.23
N GLY A 115 21.50 -0.80 0.18
CA GLY A 115 20.76 0.06 -0.77
C GLY A 115 19.70 -0.67 -1.60
N PHE A 116 19.33 -1.90 -1.23
CA PHE A 116 18.35 -2.72 -1.97
C PHE A 116 16.89 -2.35 -1.68
N GLY A 117 16.65 -1.46 -0.71
CA GLY A 117 15.33 -0.91 -0.41
C GLY A 117 15.15 0.41 -1.13
N LEU A 118 14.20 0.46 -2.06
CA LEU A 118 13.93 1.64 -2.89
C LEU A 118 12.52 2.16 -2.62
N LYS A 119 12.37 3.49 -2.59
CA LYS A 119 11.09 4.19 -2.41
C LYS A 119 10.87 5.24 -3.49
N MET A 120 9.64 5.34 -3.98
CA MET A 120 9.18 6.32 -4.95
C MET A 120 8.01 7.12 -4.37
N LYS A 121 7.95 8.42 -4.69
CA LYS A 121 6.83 9.31 -4.31
C LYS A 121 5.61 9.15 -5.24
N LEU A 122 5.31 7.92 -5.64
CA LEU A 122 4.19 7.62 -6.54
C LEU A 122 3.25 6.64 -5.88
N SER A 123 1.95 6.75 -6.17
CA SER A 123 0.98 5.76 -5.72
C SER A 123 1.05 4.49 -6.57
N ARG A 124 0.67 3.34 -5.98
CA ARG A 124 0.61 2.06 -6.69
C ARG A 124 -0.32 2.10 -7.92
N GLN A 125 -1.37 2.92 -7.86
CA GLN A 125 -2.33 3.02 -8.98
C GLN A 125 -1.72 3.73 -10.17
N VAL A 126 -0.95 4.80 -9.93
CA VAL A 126 -0.25 5.55 -10.97
C VAL A 126 0.77 4.66 -11.68
N ILE A 127 1.61 3.94 -10.93
CA ILE A 127 2.64 3.05 -11.50
C ILE A 127 2.03 1.99 -12.43
N ARG A 128 0.83 1.49 -12.11
CA ARG A 128 0.14 0.48 -12.92
C ARG A 128 -0.53 1.02 -14.19
N LYS A 129 -0.93 2.29 -14.19
CA LYS A 129 -1.75 2.88 -15.26
C LYS A 129 -0.98 3.81 -16.19
N HIS A 130 0.08 4.45 -15.70
CA HIS A 130 0.80 5.47 -16.43
C HIS A 130 1.70 4.85 -17.50
N GLU A 131 1.53 5.24 -18.78
CA GLU A 131 2.28 4.67 -19.90
C GLU A 131 3.79 4.88 -19.76
N GLY A 132 4.23 6.05 -19.28
CA GLY A 132 5.66 6.32 -19.03
C GLY A 132 6.30 5.44 -17.93
N LEU A 133 5.49 4.83 -17.06
CA LEU A 133 5.96 3.93 -15.99
C LEU A 133 5.73 2.45 -16.30
N LYS A 134 5.08 2.16 -17.43
CA LYS A 134 4.68 0.80 -17.81
C LYS A 134 5.87 -0.13 -17.98
N ARG A 135 6.95 0.37 -18.58
CA ARG A 135 8.21 -0.38 -18.74
C ARG A 135 8.81 -0.78 -17.39
N LEU A 136 8.86 0.16 -16.44
CA LEU A 136 9.31 -0.12 -15.07
C LEU A 136 8.35 -1.12 -14.38
N HIS A 137 7.04 -0.94 -14.52
CA HIS A 137 6.06 -1.83 -13.91
C HIS A 137 6.19 -3.27 -14.42
N GLN A 138 6.34 -3.45 -15.74
CA GLN A 138 6.55 -4.76 -16.36
C GLN A 138 7.82 -5.42 -15.86
N PHE A 139 8.92 -4.68 -15.77
CA PHE A 139 10.18 -5.17 -15.20
C PHE A 139 10.00 -5.64 -13.75
N LEU A 140 9.34 -4.84 -12.91
CA LEU A 140 9.09 -5.23 -11.51
C LEU A 140 8.23 -6.50 -11.39
N VAL A 141 7.25 -6.67 -12.28
CA VAL A 141 6.42 -7.87 -12.32
C VAL A 141 7.22 -9.08 -12.79
N SER A 142 7.99 -8.96 -13.88
CA SER A 142 8.77 -10.08 -14.43
C SER A 142 9.80 -10.59 -13.43
N GLU A 143 10.55 -9.71 -12.76
CA GLU A 143 11.52 -10.13 -11.75
C GLU A 143 10.86 -10.80 -10.54
N THR A 144 9.65 -10.38 -10.18
CA THR A 144 8.90 -11.03 -9.09
C THR A 144 8.46 -12.45 -9.46
N GLU A 145 8.11 -12.70 -10.73
CA GLU A 145 7.74 -14.02 -11.23
C GLU A 145 8.95 -14.96 -11.31
N LEU A 146 10.11 -14.46 -11.74
CA LEU A 146 11.35 -15.24 -11.81
C LEU A 146 11.80 -15.73 -10.42
N VAL A 147 11.79 -14.85 -9.41
CA VAL A 147 12.13 -15.23 -8.02
C VAL A 147 11.19 -16.30 -7.47
N SER A 148 9.92 -16.34 -7.90
CA SER A 148 8.99 -17.39 -7.48
C SER A 148 9.24 -18.75 -8.15
N SER A 149 9.88 -18.75 -9.32
CA SER A 149 10.12 -19.93 -10.15
C SER A 149 11.41 -20.65 -9.79
N ASP A 150 12.44 -19.89 -9.40
CA ASP A 150 13.78 -20.42 -9.09
C ASP A 150 13.93 -20.95 -7.66
N ASN A 151 12.90 -20.82 -6.81
CA ASN A 151 12.91 -21.31 -5.42
C ASN A 151 12.57 -22.80 -5.26
N PHE A 152 12.50 -23.58 -6.36
CA PHE A 152 12.24 -25.03 -6.32
C PHE A 152 13.46 -25.93 -6.56
N GLY A 153 14.67 -25.41 -6.53
CA GLY A 153 15.86 -26.26 -6.60
C GLY A 153 17.11 -25.52 -6.16
N LEU A 154 17.60 -25.87 -4.96
CA LEU A 154 19.00 -25.87 -4.48
C LEU A 154 19.01 -25.62 -2.97
N ILE A 155 18.68 -26.68 -2.23
CA ILE A 155 19.39 -26.98 -0.98
C ILE A 155 20.36 -28.08 -1.40
N ASP A 156 21.63 -27.74 -1.54
CA ASP A 156 22.73 -28.70 -1.34
C ASP A 156 23.09 -28.69 0.15
#